data_AF-A0A554JI41-F1
#
_entry.id   AF-A0A554JI41-F1
#
_cell.length_a   1.000
_cell.length_b   1.000
_cell.length_c   1.000
_cell.angle_alpha   90.00
_cell.angle_beta   90.00
_cell.angle_gamma   90.00
#
_symmetry.space_group_name_H-M   'P 1'
#
loop_
_entity.id
_entity.type
_entity.pdbx_description
1 polymer ?
#
loop_
_entity_poly.entity_id
_entity_poly.type
_entity_poly.pdbx_seq_one_letter_code
_entity_poly.pdbx_strand_id
1 'polypeptide(L)'
;MKKYILIAVAVGSVVAGIGVWMKMLKKIDTEPISEITDFLSCEEAGYPIQENAPRVCRTPDGRVFVEEIGNALEKNDRIRLFAPKPNERITSPLVVRGEARGLWYFEASFPLTIRDEQGKELVRVPVQARGEWMTDQFVPFAATITFPLSRARRGTLILEKDNPSGLPAHADALVIPIRF
;
A
#
# COMPACT_ATOMS: atom_id res chain seq x y z
N MET A 1 -26.89 -30.36 -57.41
CA MET A 1 -25.49 -30.35 -56.89
C MET A 1 -25.10 -29.01 -56.27
N LYS A 2 -25.16 -27.86 -56.98
CA LYS A 2 -24.78 -26.53 -56.43
C LYS A 2 -25.52 -26.09 -55.15
N LYS A 3 -26.81 -26.44 -54.99
CA LYS A 3 -27.63 -26.09 -53.81
C LYS A 3 -27.14 -26.79 -52.53
N TYR A 4 -26.63 -28.02 -52.63
CA TYR A 4 -26.08 -28.76 -51.49
C TYR A 4 -24.70 -28.25 -51.07
N ILE A 5 -23.91 -27.73 -52.02
CA ILE A 5 -22.61 -27.11 -51.76
C ILE A 5 -22.79 -25.80 -50.96
N LEU A 6 -23.76 -24.96 -51.32
CA LEU A 6 -24.05 -23.72 -50.60
C LEU A 6 -24.53 -23.96 -49.16
N ILE A 7 -25.35 -24.99 -48.95
CA ILE A 7 -25.81 -25.37 -47.60
C ILE A 7 -24.64 -25.90 -46.76
N ALA A 8 -23.76 -26.72 -47.33
CA ALA A 8 -22.59 -27.24 -46.63
C ALA A 8 -21.60 -26.14 -46.20
N VAL A 9 -21.39 -25.12 -47.05
CA VAL A 9 -20.52 -23.98 -46.73
C VAL A 9 -21.13 -23.10 -45.62
N ALA A 10 -22.45 -22.87 -45.64
CA ALA A 10 -23.13 -22.09 -44.61
C ALA A 10 -23.14 -22.80 -43.24
N VAL A 11 -23.33 -24.13 -43.21
CA VAL A 11 -23.23 -24.91 -41.98
C VAL A 11 -21.80 -24.90 -41.45
N GLY A 12 -20.80 -25.06 -42.33
CA GLY A 12 -19.39 -25.00 -41.95
C GLY A 12 -18.98 -23.67 -41.32
N SER A 13 -19.46 -22.53 -41.84
CA SER A 13 -19.13 -21.21 -41.30
C SER A 13 -19.79 -20.95 -39.94
N VAL A 14 -21.02 -21.42 -39.73
CA VAL A 14 -21.71 -21.34 -38.44
C VAL A 14 -20.99 -22.18 -37.38
N VAL A 15 -20.60 -23.42 -37.72
CA VAL A 15 -19.86 -24.30 -36.80
C VAL A 15 -18.48 -23.71 -36.48
N ALA A 16 -17.79 -23.13 -37.45
CA ALA A 16 -16.52 -22.44 -37.23
C ALA A 16 -16.71 -21.20 -36.33
N GLY A 17 -17.75 -20.40 -36.58
CA GLY A 17 -18.08 -19.23 -35.75
C GLY A 17 -18.41 -19.60 -34.32
N ILE A 18 -19.18 -20.68 -34.11
CA ILE A 18 -19.48 -21.23 -32.78
C ILE A 18 -18.20 -21.76 -32.11
N GLY A 19 -17.32 -22.45 -32.86
CA GLY A 19 -16.05 -22.94 -32.32
C GLY A 19 -15.10 -21.83 -31.91
N VAL A 20 -15.05 -20.73 -32.68
CA VAL A 20 -14.29 -19.53 -32.35
C VAL A 20 -14.91 -18.80 -31.16
N TRP A 21 -16.24 -18.70 -31.10
CA TRP A 21 -16.96 -18.09 -29.97
C TRP A 21 -16.78 -18.91 -28.68
N MET A 22 -16.87 -20.24 -28.74
CA MET A 22 -16.57 -21.11 -27.59
C MET A 22 -15.12 -20.98 -27.13
N LYS A 23 -14.16 -20.84 -28.05
CA LYS A 23 -12.76 -20.56 -27.70
C LYS A 23 -12.59 -19.18 -27.05
N MET A 24 -13.32 -18.18 -27.50
CA MET A 24 -13.34 -16.83 -26.91
C MET A 24 -13.98 -16.83 -25.51
N LEU A 25 -15.07 -17.59 -25.30
CA LEU A 25 -15.73 -17.73 -23.99
C LEU A 25 -14.87 -18.46 -22.96
N LYS A 26 -14.02 -19.39 -23.39
CA LYS A 26 -13.13 -20.14 -22.50
C LYS A 26 -11.92 -19.32 -22.00
N LYS A 27 -11.71 -18.11 -22.52
CA LYS A 27 -10.59 -17.22 -22.17
C LYS A 27 -11.02 -16.09 -21.23
N ILE A 28 -11.93 -16.40 -20.32
CA ILE A 28 -12.15 -15.60 -19.11
C ILE A 28 -11.37 -16.34 -18.02
N ASP A 29 -10.05 -16.13 -18.01
CA ASP A 29 -9.17 -16.66 -16.98
C ASP A 29 -9.43 -15.87 -15.69
N THR A 30 -10.43 -16.28 -14.91
CA THR A 30 -10.46 -15.95 -13.48
C THR A 30 -9.21 -16.56 -12.85
N GLU A 31 -8.25 -15.73 -12.48
CA GLU A 31 -7.18 -16.07 -11.53
C GLU A 31 -7.79 -16.94 -10.41
N PRO A 32 -7.23 -18.13 -10.13
CA PRO A 32 -7.86 -19.08 -9.23
C PRO A 32 -8.00 -18.44 -7.83
N ILE A 33 -9.24 -18.22 -7.42
CA ILE A 33 -9.63 -17.60 -6.13
C ILE A 33 -8.87 -18.23 -4.94
N SER A 34 -8.46 -19.50 -5.04
CA SER A 34 -7.68 -20.22 -4.03
C SER A 34 -6.32 -19.59 -3.68
N GLU A 35 -5.74 -18.74 -4.53
CA GLU A 35 -4.40 -18.16 -4.28
C GLU A 35 -4.43 -16.86 -3.46
N ILE A 36 -5.59 -16.24 -3.28
CA ILE A 36 -5.74 -14.99 -2.52
C ILE A 36 -5.64 -15.30 -1.03
N THR A 37 -4.62 -14.78 -0.35
CA THR A 37 -4.35 -15.10 1.07
C THR A 37 -4.23 -13.86 1.96
N ASP A 38 -4.15 -12.68 1.38
CA ASP A 38 -3.99 -11.41 2.08
C ASP A 38 -4.66 -10.25 1.33
N PHE A 39 -4.64 -9.06 1.93
CA PHE A 39 -5.20 -7.86 1.31
C PHE A 39 -4.51 -7.53 -0.01
N LEU A 40 -3.19 -7.74 -0.09
CA LEU A 40 -2.41 -7.35 -1.26
C LEU A 40 -2.74 -8.21 -2.47
N SER A 41 -2.75 -9.53 -2.33
CA SER A 41 -3.18 -10.47 -3.36
C SER A 41 -4.64 -10.23 -3.78
N CYS A 42 -5.49 -9.78 -2.85
CA CYS A 42 -6.87 -9.40 -3.17
C CYS A 42 -6.94 -8.12 -4.03
N GLU A 43 -6.14 -7.09 -3.70
CA GLU A 43 -6.00 -5.86 -4.48
C GLU A 43 -5.36 -6.12 -5.86
N GLU A 44 -4.29 -6.92 -5.92
CA GLU A 44 -3.59 -7.27 -7.15
C GLU A 44 -4.46 -8.09 -8.11
N ALA A 45 -5.38 -8.91 -7.57
CA ALA A 45 -6.38 -9.62 -8.36
C ALA A 45 -7.55 -8.73 -8.83
N GLY A 46 -7.56 -7.44 -8.48
CA GLY A 46 -8.51 -6.45 -8.99
C GLY A 46 -9.91 -6.52 -8.35
N TYR A 47 -10.03 -7.13 -7.17
CA TYR A 47 -11.31 -7.21 -6.48
C TYR A 47 -11.74 -5.87 -5.86
N PRO A 48 -13.04 -5.67 -5.59
CA PRO A 48 -13.54 -4.42 -5.03
C PRO A 48 -12.89 -4.06 -3.69
N ILE A 49 -12.37 -2.83 -3.59
CA ILE A 49 -11.79 -2.25 -2.39
C ILE A 49 -12.73 -1.18 -1.83
N GLN A 50 -13.02 -1.27 -0.54
CA GLN A 50 -13.64 -0.19 0.22
C GLN A 50 -12.56 0.76 0.71
N GLU A 51 -12.69 2.03 0.36
CA GLU A 51 -11.72 3.10 0.65
C GLU A 51 -11.85 3.70 2.06
N ASN A 52 -12.49 2.98 3.00
CA ASN A 52 -12.41 3.33 4.42
C ASN A 52 -11.03 2.97 4.97
N ALA A 53 -10.59 3.59 6.06
CA ALA A 53 -9.32 3.26 6.72
C ALA A 53 -9.58 2.36 7.94
N PRO A 54 -8.98 1.15 8.03
CA PRO A 54 -8.13 0.50 7.04
C PRO A 54 -8.93 0.04 5.82
N ARG A 55 -8.29 -0.04 4.65
CA ARG A 55 -8.96 -0.48 3.41
C ARG A 55 -9.39 -1.94 3.53
N VAL A 56 -10.50 -2.28 2.88
CA VAL A 56 -11.06 -3.64 2.93
C VAL A 56 -11.31 -4.16 1.52
N CYS A 57 -10.71 -5.29 1.20
CA CYS A 57 -10.91 -6.01 -0.06
C CYS A 57 -11.84 -7.21 0.15
N ARG A 58 -12.77 -7.44 -0.79
CA ARG A 58 -13.73 -8.55 -0.72
C ARG A 58 -13.68 -9.41 -1.98
N THR A 59 -13.58 -10.72 -1.81
CA THR A 59 -13.56 -11.69 -2.92
C THR A 59 -14.95 -12.23 -3.25
N PRO A 60 -15.18 -12.81 -4.45
CA PRO A 60 -16.49 -13.32 -4.86
C PRO A 60 -17.02 -14.48 -4.02
N ASP A 61 -16.13 -15.26 -3.40
CA ASP A 61 -16.45 -16.33 -2.46
C ASP A 61 -16.74 -15.83 -1.03
N GLY A 62 -16.75 -14.51 -0.82
CA GLY A 62 -17.18 -13.87 0.42
C GLY A 62 -16.08 -13.67 1.47
N ARG A 63 -14.81 -13.97 1.15
CA ARG A 63 -13.70 -13.65 2.06
C ARG A 63 -13.44 -12.14 2.09
N VAL A 64 -12.97 -11.68 3.24
CA VAL A 64 -12.73 -10.26 3.53
C VAL A 64 -11.30 -10.13 4.04
N PHE A 65 -10.52 -9.30 3.35
CA PHE A 65 -9.15 -8.99 3.73
C PHE A 65 -9.05 -7.53 4.13
N VAL A 66 -8.45 -7.26 5.29
CA VAL A 66 -8.24 -5.91 5.82
C VAL A 66 -6.78 -5.55 5.64
N GLU A 67 -6.52 -4.33 5.18
CA GLU A 67 -5.17 -3.81 5.00
C GLU A 67 -4.41 -3.72 6.33
N GLU A 68 -3.18 -4.24 6.37
CA GLU A 68 -2.27 -4.08 7.50
C GLU A 68 -1.64 -2.68 7.45
N ILE A 69 -1.92 -1.85 8.45
CA ILE A 69 -1.51 -0.43 8.45
C ILE A 69 -0.58 -0.09 9.61
N GLY A 70 0.05 -1.10 10.23
CA GLY A 70 0.80 -0.95 11.47
C GLY A 70 -0.05 -0.30 12.56
N ASN A 71 0.47 0.73 13.23
CA ASN A 71 -0.22 1.44 14.32
C ASN A 71 -0.83 2.79 13.88
N ALA A 72 -1.02 3.02 12.58
CA ALA A 72 -1.48 4.31 12.06
C ALA A 72 -2.79 4.82 12.69
N LEU A 73 -3.76 3.95 12.95
CA LEU A 73 -5.02 4.34 13.61
C LEU A 73 -4.81 4.69 15.08
N GLU A 74 -3.96 3.97 15.79
CA GLU A 74 -3.64 4.24 17.21
C GLU A 74 -2.97 5.60 17.39
N LYS A 75 -2.25 6.07 16.36
CA LYS A 75 -1.52 7.33 16.38
C LYS A 75 -2.26 8.50 15.76
N ASN A 76 -3.47 8.29 15.22
CA ASN A 76 -4.18 9.29 14.41
C ASN A 76 -4.45 10.64 15.12
N ASP A 77 -4.49 10.67 16.45
CA ASP A 77 -4.66 11.91 17.24
C ASP A 77 -3.34 12.64 17.56
N ARG A 78 -2.20 12.00 17.31
CA ARG A 78 -0.85 12.49 17.59
C ARG A 78 -0.05 12.79 16.33
N ILE A 79 -0.11 11.91 15.34
CA ILE A 79 0.63 12.00 14.10
C ILE A 79 -0.13 11.28 12.98
N ARG A 80 -0.15 11.89 11.80
CA ARG A 80 -0.82 11.40 10.61
C ARG A 80 0.14 11.45 9.44
N LEU A 81 0.21 10.35 8.71
CA LEU A 81 1.02 10.23 7.51
C LEU A 81 0.11 10.27 6.27
N PHE A 82 0.43 11.17 5.34
CA PHE A 82 -0.35 11.34 4.11
C PHE A 82 0.34 10.74 2.89
N ALA A 83 1.67 10.67 2.88
CA ALA A 83 2.43 9.85 1.94
C ALA A 83 3.77 9.44 2.57
N PRO A 84 4.25 8.20 2.33
CA PRO A 84 3.53 7.12 1.64
C PRO A 84 2.34 6.61 2.46
N LYS A 85 1.35 6.00 1.78
CA LYS A 85 0.32 5.20 2.45
C LYS A 85 0.91 3.87 2.93
N PRO A 86 0.28 3.20 3.91
CA PRO A 86 0.67 1.83 4.28
C PRO A 86 0.72 0.90 3.06
N ASN A 87 1.71 0.02 3.03
CA ASN A 87 1.99 -0.92 1.94
C ASN A 87 2.23 -0.29 0.56
N GLU A 88 2.39 1.04 0.47
CA GLU A 88 2.74 1.69 -0.79
C GLU A 88 4.15 1.24 -1.23
N ARG A 89 4.33 1.04 -2.54
CA ARG A 89 5.66 0.77 -3.10
C ARG A 89 6.42 2.07 -3.19
N ILE A 90 7.51 2.16 -2.43
CA ILE A 90 8.36 3.34 -2.38
C ILE A 90 9.56 3.21 -3.31
N THR A 91 10.02 4.34 -3.85
CA THR A 91 11.27 4.43 -4.61
C THR A 91 12.15 5.51 -3.99
N SER A 92 13.45 5.46 -4.26
CA SER A 92 14.41 6.47 -3.83
C SER A 92 14.62 7.47 -4.98
N PRO A 93 14.43 8.79 -4.77
CA PRO A 93 14.08 9.45 -3.51
C PRO A 93 12.58 9.31 -3.13
N LEU A 94 12.30 9.15 -1.84
CA LEU A 94 10.95 9.08 -1.28
C LEU A 94 10.52 10.44 -0.74
N VAL A 95 9.33 10.90 -1.14
CA VAL A 95 8.67 12.05 -0.52
C VAL A 95 7.80 11.55 0.64
N VAL A 96 8.07 12.09 1.83
CA VAL A 96 7.29 11.83 3.03
C VAL A 96 6.57 13.11 3.45
N ARG A 97 5.26 13.04 3.69
CA ARG A 97 4.45 14.18 4.12
C ARG A 97 3.35 13.74 5.09
N GLY A 98 3.04 14.62 6.03
CA GLY A 98 2.02 14.39 7.04
C GLY A 98 1.91 15.57 7.98
N GLU A 99 1.32 15.33 9.14
CA GLU A 99 1.23 16.30 10.23
C GLU A 99 1.37 15.60 11.57
N ALA A 100 1.92 16.29 12.56
CA ALA A 100 2.04 15.80 13.92
C ALA A 100 1.68 16.91 14.91
N ARG A 101 1.19 16.54 16.09
CA ARG A 101 1.02 17.49 17.21
C ARG A 101 2.36 18.14 17.52
N GLY A 102 2.38 19.40 17.90
CA GLY A 102 3.64 20.11 18.20
C GLY A 102 4.52 19.40 19.23
N LEU A 103 3.93 18.73 20.22
CA LEU A 103 4.62 17.89 21.22
C LEU A 103 5.35 16.66 20.64
N TRP A 104 5.12 16.31 19.38
CA TRP A 104 5.86 15.25 18.68
C TRP A 104 7.26 15.72 18.25
N TYR A 105 7.41 17.03 18.05
CA TYR A 105 8.65 17.65 17.63
C TYR A 105 9.51 18.03 18.83
N PHE A 106 10.82 18.00 18.62
CA PHE A 106 11.80 18.65 19.46
C PHE A 106 12.77 19.40 18.54
N GLU A 107 13.09 20.65 18.89
CA GLU A 107 13.88 21.54 18.01
C GLU A 107 13.34 21.60 16.57
N ALA A 108 12.01 21.68 16.42
CA ALA A 108 11.29 21.70 15.14
C ALA A 108 11.48 20.45 14.25
N SER A 109 11.95 19.33 14.81
CA SER A 109 12.18 18.11 14.04
C SER A 109 11.87 16.84 14.84
N PHE A 110 11.86 15.71 14.14
CA PHE A 110 11.84 14.38 14.74
C PHE A 110 12.48 13.38 13.76
N PRO A 111 13.02 12.24 14.23
CA PRO A 111 13.67 11.28 13.35
C PRO A 111 12.66 10.40 12.59
N LEU A 112 13.02 10.10 11.34
CA LEU A 112 12.38 9.10 10.50
C LEU A 112 13.39 8.04 10.11
N THR A 113 12.99 6.78 10.27
CA THR A 113 13.81 5.61 9.98
C THR A 113 13.10 4.69 8.98
N ILE A 114 13.83 4.21 7.98
CA ILE A 114 13.38 3.11 7.10
C ILE A 114 14.19 1.87 7.45
N ARG A 115 13.50 0.76 7.72
CA ARG A 115 14.10 -0.56 7.93
C ARG A 115 13.63 -1.54 6.87
N ASP A 116 14.47 -2.51 6.53
CA ASP A 116 14.05 -3.67 5.74
C ASP A 116 13.33 -4.72 6.59
N GLU A 117 12.87 -5.79 5.94
CA GLU A 117 12.16 -6.91 6.56
C GLU A 117 12.99 -7.67 7.62
N GLN A 118 14.32 -7.56 7.59
CA GLN A 118 15.22 -8.14 8.61
C GLN A 118 15.46 -7.17 9.78
N GLY A 119 14.84 -5.99 9.76
CA GLY A 119 15.02 -4.94 10.75
C GLY A 119 16.31 -4.14 10.58
N LYS A 120 17.04 -4.32 9.48
CA LYS A 120 18.25 -3.54 9.20
C LYS A 120 17.83 -2.12 8.79
N GLU A 121 18.43 -1.14 9.45
CA GLU A 121 18.28 0.28 9.12
C GLU A 121 18.90 0.59 7.76
N LEU A 122 18.08 1.08 6.83
CA LEU A 122 18.52 1.52 5.50
C LEU A 122 18.87 3.01 5.50
N VAL A 123 18.09 3.81 6.24
CA VAL A 123 18.29 5.25 6.41
C VAL A 123 17.63 5.73 7.69
N ARG A 124 18.23 6.74 8.32
CA ARG A 124 17.65 7.53 9.40
C ARG A 124 17.95 9.00 9.15
N VAL A 125 16.92 9.84 9.08
CA VAL A 125 17.04 11.27 8.77
C VAL A 125 16.09 12.10 9.65
N PRO A 126 16.44 13.35 9.97
CA PRO A 126 15.51 14.28 10.61
C PRO A 126 14.44 14.74 9.63
N VAL A 127 13.21 14.82 10.10
CA VAL A 127 12.07 15.40 9.39
C VAL A 127 11.71 16.72 10.06
N GLN A 128 11.65 17.79 9.27
CA GLN A 128 11.40 19.14 9.78
C GLN A 128 9.91 19.49 9.75
N ALA A 129 9.47 20.19 10.80
CA ALA A 129 8.19 20.90 10.82
C ALA A 129 8.12 21.97 9.73
N ARG A 130 6.92 22.23 9.22
CA ARG A 130 6.62 23.26 8.22
C ARG A 130 5.74 24.36 8.83
N GLY A 131 6.17 24.87 9.98
CA GLY A 131 5.48 25.94 10.70
C GLY A 131 5.92 26.02 12.16
N GLU A 132 5.22 26.88 12.91
CA GLU A 132 5.40 27.00 14.35
C GLU A 132 5.01 25.69 15.05
N TRP A 133 5.97 25.08 15.74
CA TRP A 133 5.81 23.75 16.33
C TRP A 133 5.53 23.78 17.83
N MET A 134 5.77 24.90 18.51
CA MET A 134 5.47 25.08 19.94
C MET A 134 3.97 25.30 20.16
N THR A 135 3.16 24.31 19.80
CA THR A 135 1.69 24.36 19.82
C THR A 135 1.10 22.98 20.08
N ASP A 136 -0.12 22.96 20.59
CA ASP A 136 -0.89 21.73 20.78
C ASP A 136 -1.59 21.30 19.48
N GLN A 137 -1.53 22.11 18.42
CA GLN A 137 -2.16 21.84 17.13
C GLN A 137 -1.33 20.89 16.26
N PHE A 138 -1.97 20.37 15.21
CA PHE A 138 -1.26 19.64 14.16
C PHE A 138 -0.43 20.61 13.33
N VAL A 139 0.84 20.24 13.15
CA VAL A 139 1.83 21.00 12.40
C VAL A 139 2.32 20.10 11.26
N PRO A 140 2.26 20.56 10.00
CA PRO A 140 2.68 19.76 8.87
C PRO A 140 4.18 19.47 8.90
N PHE A 141 4.58 18.34 8.31
CA PHE A 141 5.96 18.00 8.06
C PHE A 141 6.14 17.50 6.62
N ALA A 142 7.34 17.70 6.07
CA ALA A 142 7.69 17.16 4.76
C ALA A 142 9.20 16.92 4.63
N ALA A 143 9.59 15.76 4.11
CA ALA A 143 10.97 15.39 3.83
C ALA A 143 11.08 14.68 2.47
N THR A 144 12.26 14.81 1.85
CA THR A 144 12.65 14.00 0.68
C THR A 144 13.87 13.19 1.09
N ILE A 145 13.75 11.86 0.98
CA ILE A 145 14.65 10.93 1.63
C ILE A 145 15.27 10.03 0.56
N THR A 146 16.59 10.03 0.51
CA THR A 146 17.35 9.09 -0.32
C THR A 146 17.79 7.92 0.54
N PHE A 147 17.56 6.71 0.04
CA PHE A 147 17.98 5.47 0.71
C PHE A 147 18.58 4.49 -0.31
N PRO A 148 19.47 3.57 0.13
CA PRO A 148 20.06 2.58 -0.76
C PRO A 148 19.00 1.63 -1.30
N LEU A 149 19.20 1.14 -2.53
CA LEU A 149 18.34 0.10 -3.09
C LEU A 149 18.35 -1.13 -2.18
N SER A 150 17.15 -1.59 -1.83
CA SER A 150 16.96 -2.82 -1.06
C SER A 150 16.61 -3.98 -1.97
N ARG A 151 17.14 -5.17 -1.69
CA ARG A 151 16.66 -6.42 -2.29
C ARG A 151 15.46 -7.00 -1.53
N ALA A 152 15.15 -6.46 -0.36
CA ALA A 152 13.98 -6.85 0.41
C ALA A 152 12.71 -6.42 -0.34
N ARG A 153 11.63 -7.18 -0.19
CA ARG A 153 10.32 -6.84 -0.79
C ARG A 153 9.50 -5.94 0.13
N ARG A 154 9.73 -6.06 1.44
CA ARG A 154 9.00 -5.39 2.51
C ARG A 154 9.94 -4.61 3.40
N GLY A 155 9.41 -3.60 4.04
CA GLY A 155 10.11 -2.81 5.04
C GLY A 155 9.13 -2.11 5.96
N THR A 156 9.68 -1.26 6.81
CA THR A 156 8.92 -0.48 7.79
C THR A 156 9.39 0.96 7.75
N LEU A 157 8.44 1.88 7.66
CA LEU A 157 8.67 3.30 7.85
C LEU A 157 8.29 3.66 9.29
N ILE A 158 9.21 4.28 10.01
CA ILE A 158 9.08 4.60 11.42
C ILE A 158 9.29 6.10 11.57
N LEU A 159 8.30 6.81 12.10
CA LEU A 159 8.41 8.22 12.50
C LEU A 159 8.41 8.20 14.03
N GLU A 160 9.56 8.43 14.65
CA GLU A 160 9.67 8.36 16.12
C GLU A 160 9.45 9.76 16.69
N LYS A 161 8.71 9.86 17.80
CA LYS A 161 8.65 11.08 18.59
C LYS A 161 10.02 11.31 19.18
N ASP A 162 10.52 12.53 19.08
CA ASP A 162 11.82 12.82 19.68
C ASP A 162 11.75 12.66 21.20
N ASN A 163 12.81 12.08 21.77
CA ASN A 163 12.90 11.76 23.19
C ASN A 163 14.31 12.08 23.74
N PRO A 164 14.63 13.38 23.92
CA PRO A 164 15.94 13.81 24.43
C PRO A 164 16.26 13.25 25.83
N SER A 165 15.22 12.94 26.62
CA SER A 165 15.38 12.38 27.97
C SER A 165 15.83 10.92 27.98
N GLY A 166 15.66 10.19 26.87
CA GLY A 166 15.90 8.74 26.78
C GLY A 166 14.96 7.87 27.62
N LEU A 167 13.96 8.45 28.31
CA LEU A 167 13.06 7.70 29.17
C LEU A 167 12.02 6.93 28.35
N PRO A 168 11.81 5.62 28.57
CA PRO A 168 10.83 4.83 27.81
C PRO A 168 9.40 5.38 27.85
N ALA A 169 9.02 6.02 28.96
CA ALA A 169 7.70 6.63 29.13
C ALA A 169 7.41 7.79 28.16
N HIS A 170 8.44 8.35 27.52
CA HIS A 170 8.34 9.46 26.57
C HIS A 170 8.58 9.04 25.12
N ALA A 171 8.97 7.78 24.91
CA ALA A 171 9.13 7.18 23.60
C ALA A 171 7.76 6.93 22.98
N ASP A 172 7.60 7.34 21.72
CA ASP A 172 6.42 7.03 20.92
C ASP A 172 6.84 6.93 19.45
N ALA A 173 6.10 6.19 18.63
CA ALA A 173 6.40 6.06 17.22
C ALA A 173 5.15 5.73 16.40
N LEU A 174 5.07 6.32 15.21
CA LEU A 174 4.22 5.85 14.13
C LEU A 174 5.02 4.85 13.30
N VAL A 175 4.46 3.66 13.13
CA VAL A 175 5.06 2.52 12.45
C VAL A 175 4.08 2.05 11.39
N ILE A 176 4.49 2.11 10.12
CA ILE A 176 3.68 1.60 9.01
C ILE A 176 4.49 0.64 8.13
N PRO A 177 3.85 -0.39 7.55
CA PRO A 177 4.49 -1.23 6.55
C PRO A 177 4.65 -0.48 5.22
N ILE A 178 5.72 -0.80 4.49
CA ILE A 178 6.03 -0.27 3.16
C ILE A 178 6.59 -1.39 2.27
N ARG A 179 6.60 -1.16 0.95
CA ARG A 179 7.20 -2.08 -0.03
C ARG A 179 8.29 -1.39 -0.84
N PHE A 180 9.31 -2.13 -1.25
CA PHE A 180 10.38 -1.65 -2.14
C PHE A 180 10.09 -2.02 -3.61
#